data_AF-A0A353ZMS6-F1
#
_entry.id   AF-A0A353ZMS6-F1
#
_cell.length_a   1.000
_cell.length_b   1.000
_cell.length_c   1.000
_cell.angle_alpha   90.00
_cell.angle_beta   90.00
_cell.angle_gamma   90.00
#
_symmetry.space_group_name_H-M   'P 1'
#
loop_
_entity.id
_entity.type
_entity.pdbx_description
1 polymer ?
#
loop_
_entity_poly.entity_id
_entity_poly.type
_entity_poly.pdbx_seq_one_letter_code
_entity_poly.pdbx_strand_id
1 'polypeptide(L)'
;GYRVHGPYDPDSGNRFNPNKLLLDPYAKAVHGQMDWDPALFSYNLGEPDSVNNDDSAPHMMMGVVINPFFDWDGDHNLRVPYHKSVIYEAHVKGLTQLHPEIPEEQRGTYAGVAHPSVIAHLQKLGITAIEL
;
A
#
# COMPACT_ATOMS: atom_id res chain seq x y z
N GLY A 1 7.78 -14.18 2.89
CA GLY A 1 8.26 -13.70 1.59
C GLY A 1 8.76 -14.86 0.76
N TYR A 2 9.24 -14.60 -0.45
CA TYR A 2 9.81 -15.58 -1.36
C TYR A 2 11.30 -15.35 -1.56
N ARG A 3 12.05 -16.41 -1.87
CA ARG A 3 13.41 -16.33 -2.42
C ARG A 3 13.38 -17.02 -3.77
N VAL A 4 13.86 -16.34 -4.81
CA VAL A 4 13.78 -16.84 -6.18
C VAL A 4 15.18 -17.08 -6.72
N HIS A 5 15.44 -18.32 -7.09
CA HIS A 5 16.71 -18.75 -7.69
C HIS A 5 16.63 -18.66 -9.21
N GLY A 6 17.77 -18.37 -9.84
CA GLY A 6 17.90 -18.28 -11.28
C GLY A 6 19.25 -17.66 -11.66
N PRO A 7 19.51 -17.44 -12.96
CA PRO A 7 20.74 -16.81 -13.43
C PRO A 7 20.83 -15.33 -13.00
N TYR A 8 22.02 -14.89 -12.60
CA TYR A 8 22.33 -13.46 -12.48
C TYR A 8 23.18 -13.05 -13.69
N ASP A 9 22.52 -12.50 -14.70
CA ASP A 9 23.11 -11.99 -15.95
C ASP A 9 22.44 -10.64 -16.26
N PRO A 10 22.96 -9.54 -15.67
CA PRO A 10 22.41 -8.20 -15.86
C PRO A 10 22.37 -7.73 -17.31
N ASP A 11 23.33 -8.17 -18.14
CA ASP A 11 23.42 -7.80 -19.56
C ASP A 11 22.25 -8.37 -20.35
N SER A 12 21.77 -9.56 -19.98
CA SER A 12 20.56 -10.16 -20.53
C SER A 12 19.27 -9.80 -19.76
N GLY A 13 19.35 -8.93 -18.74
CA GLY A 13 18.24 -8.54 -17.87
C GLY A 13 17.88 -9.54 -16.75
N ASN A 14 18.59 -10.65 -16.63
CA ASN A 14 18.36 -11.65 -15.59
C ASN A 14 18.97 -11.18 -14.25
N ARG A 15 18.14 -10.95 -13.24
CA ARG A 15 18.57 -10.38 -11.94
C ARG A 15 18.16 -11.24 -10.74
N PHE A 16 18.15 -12.56 -10.91
CA PHE A 16 17.78 -13.47 -9.84
C PHE A 16 18.82 -13.41 -8.72
N ASN A 17 18.38 -13.14 -7.49
CA ASN A 17 19.25 -13.12 -6.32
C ASN A 17 18.48 -13.71 -5.11
N PRO A 18 18.78 -14.96 -4.71
CA PRO A 18 18.04 -15.61 -3.62
C PRO A 18 18.34 -15.00 -2.25
N ASN A 19 19.39 -14.17 -2.11
CA ASN A 19 19.70 -13.47 -0.85
C ASN A 19 18.71 -12.32 -0.59
N LYS A 20 17.98 -11.87 -1.61
CA LYS A 20 16.95 -10.84 -1.47
C LYS A 20 15.59 -11.47 -1.21
N LEU A 21 15.02 -11.18 -0.04
CA LEU A 21 13.67 -11.57 0.30
C LEU A 21 12.69 -10.75 -0.54
N LEU A 22 11.85 -11.43 -1.32
CA LEU A 22 10.84 -10.81 -2.15
C LEU A 22 9.47 -10.83 -1.46
N LEU A 23 8.70 -9.77 -1.69
CA LEU A 23 7.28 -9.73 -1.35
C LEU A 23 6.49 -10.57 -2.36
N ASP A 24 5.49 -11.29 -1.89
CA ASP A 24 4.52 -11.95 -2.78
C ASP A 24 3.77 -10.87 -3.58
N PRO A 25 3.85 -10.86 -4.92
CA PRO A 25 3.12 -9.88 -5.73
C PRO A 25 1.59 -9.97 -5.57
N TYR A 26 1.06 -11.07 -5.03
CA TYR A 26 -0.36 -11.27 -4.75
C TYR A 26 -0.73 -11.03 -3.27
N ALA A 27 0.22 -10.62 -2.42
CA ALA A 27 -0.03 -10.32 -1.01
C ALA A 27 -1.19 -9.31 -0.87
N LYS A 28 -2.16 -9.64 -0.02
CA LYS A 28 -3.33 -8.79 0.28
C LYS A 28 -3.14 -7.90 1.51
N ALA A 29 -2.10 -8.19 2.29
CA ALA A 29 -1.64 -7.36 3.39
C ALA A 29 -0.12 -7.51 3.54
N VAL A 30 0.51 -6.46 4.07
CA VAL A 30 1.96 -6.36 4.26
C VAL A 30 2.22 -5.89 5.69
N HIS A 31 3.25 -6.46 6.32
CA HIS A 31 3.69 -6.10 7.66
C HIS A 31 5.16 -5.66 7.66
N GLY A 32 5.46 -4.67 8.51
CA GLY A 32 6.78 -4.04 8.63
C GLY A 32 6.93 -2.83 7.73
N GLN A 33 8.12 -2.23 7.76
CA GLN A 33 8.55 -1.15 6.89
C GLN A 33 9.98 -1.44 6.43
N MET A 34 10.34 -0.94 5.26
CA MET A 34 11.74 -0.96 4.81
C MET A 34 12.50 0.15 5.52
N ASP A 35 13.74 -0.13 5.92
CA ASP A 35 14.67 0.84 6.52
C ASP A 35 15.75 1.32 5.53
N TRP A 36 15.65 0.92 4.26
CA TRP A 36 16.56 1.29 3.17
C TRP A 36 18.01 0.83 3.34
N ASP A 37 18.25 -0.26 4.09
CA ASP A 37 19.57 -0.86 4.20
C ASP A 37 20.14 -1.29 2.83
N PRO A 38 21.47 -1.14 2.59
CA PRO A 38 22.13 -1.61 1.36
C PRO A 38 21.89 -3.09 1.01
N ALA A 39 21.62 -3.94 2.00
CA ALA A 39 21.28 -5.34 1.78
C ALA A 39 20.00 -5.53 0.94
N LEU A 40 19.13 -4.52 0.83
CA LEU A 40 17.95 -4.56 -0.03
C LEU A 40 18.26 -4.52 -1.54
N PHE A 41 19.49 -4.15 -1.92
CA PHE A 41 19.91 -4.05 -3.32
C PHE A 41 20.59 -5.33 -3.80
N SER A 42 20.42 -5.65 -5.08
CA SER A 42 21.02 -6.85 -5.71
C SER A 42 22.51 -6.71 -6.04
N TYR A 43 23.04 -5.49 -5.95
CA TYR A 43 24.43 -5.10 -6.21
C TYR A 43 24.92 -4.17 -5.08
N ASN A 44 26.24 -4.03 -4.92
CA ASN A 44 26.81 -3.10 -3.95
C ASN A 44 26.68 -1.66 -4.45
N LEU A 45 26.19 -0.75 -3.60
CA LEU A 45 26.04 0.65 -3.96
C LEU A 45 27.38 1.25 -4.40
N GLY A 46 27.42 1.85 -5.60
CA GLY A 46 28.64 2.36 -6.22
C GLY A 46 29.37 1.37 -7.14
N GLU A 47 28.98 0.09 -7.14
CA GLU A 47 29.56 -0.98 -7.96
C GLU A 47 28.44 -1.73 -8.70
N PRO A 48 27.87 -1.18 -9.79
CA PRO A 48 26.68 -1.74 -10.45
C PRO A 48 26.89 -3.13 -11.06
N ASP A 49 28.14 -3.49 -11.36
CA ASP A 49 28.51 -4.79 -11.95
C ASP A 49 28.74 -5.88 -10.87
N SER A 50 28.66 -5.51 -9.58
CA SER A 50 28.83 -6.44 -8.47
C SER A 50 27.53 -7.20 -8.16
N VAL A 51 27.67 -8.24 -7.34
CA VAL A 51 26.54 -8.97 -6.74
C VAL A 51 26.58 -8.79 -5.24
N ASN A 52 25.52 -8.24 -4.67
CA ASN A 52 25.35 -8.17 -3.23
C ASN A 52 24.67 -9.46 -2.75
N ASN A 53 25.37 -10.22 -1.90
CA ASN A 53 24.87 -11.48 -1.32
C ASN A 53 24.37 -11.35 0.12
N ASP A 54 24.29 -10.13 0.67
CA ASP A 54 23.77 -9.89 2.01
C ASP A 54 22.29 -10.27 2.09
N ASP A 55 21.88 -10.83 3.23
CA ASP A 55 20.49 -11.19 3.46
C ASP A 55 19.63 -9.95 3.72
N SER A 56 18.64 -9.72 2.85
CA SER A 56 17.74 -8.58 2.98
C SER A 56 16.57 -8.82 3.94
N ALA A 57 16.38 -10.04 4.46
CA ALA A 57 15.22 -10.41 5.26
C ALA A 57 14.97 -9.53 6.50
N PRO A 58 15.98 -9.08 7.27
CA PRO A 58 15.78 -8.20 8.42
C PRO A 58 15.26 -6.80 8.06
N HIS A 59 15.45 -6.38 6.81
CA HIS A 59 15.23 -5.02 6.31
C HIS A 59 14.01 -4.91 5.38
N MET A 60 13.37 -6.03 5.07
CA MET A 60 12.30 -6.13 4.09
C MET A 60 10.94 -6.36 4.76
N MET A 61 9.87 -5.90 4.12
CA MET A 61 8.50 -6.19 4.55
C MET A 61 8.10 -7.64 4.26
N MET A 62 7.17 -8.18 5.07
CA MET A 62 6.60 -9.51 4.88
C MET A 62 5.15 -9.46 4.41
N GLY A 63 4.79 -10.34 3.48
CA GLY A 63 3.39 -10.59 3.14
C GLY A 63 2.67 -11.32 4.27
N VAL A 64 1.41 -10.96 4.50
CA VAL A 64 0.55 -11.54 5.53
C VAL A 64 -0.57 -12.34 4.87
N VAL A 65 -0.76 -13.58 5.32
CA VAL A 65 -1.93 -14.38 4.95
C VAL A 65 -3.13 -13.84 5.73
N ILE A 66 -4.17 -13.42 5.02
CA ILE A 66 -5.38 -12.87 5.61
C ILE A 66 -6.56 -13.83 5.45
N ASN A 67 -7.54 -13.70 6.34
CA ASN A 67 -8.87 -14.25 6.11
C ASN A 67 -9.64 -13.28 5.20
N PRO A 68 -10.09 -13.70 4.00
CA PRO A 68 -10.85 -12.82 3.10
C PRO A 68 -12.29 -12.57 3.56
N PHE A 69 -12.78 -13.27 4.58
CA PHE A 69 -14.14 -13.11 5.08
C PHE A 69 -14.34 -11.75 5.76
N PHE A 70 -15.35 -11.02 5.31
CA PHE A 70 -15.88 -9.80 5.93
C PHE A 70 -17.39 -9.75 5.70
N ASP A 71 -18.16 -9.40 6.73
CA ASP A 71 -19.61 -9.21 6.63
C ASP A 71 -19.90 -7.76 6.21
N TRP A 72 -20.49 -7.60 5.03
CA TRP A 72 -20.75 -6.30 4.41
C TRP A 72 -22.11 -5.69 4.81
N ASP A 73 -22.89 -6.35 5.66
CA ASP A 73 -24.20 -5.86 6.14
C ASP A 73 -25.13 -5.36 5.02
N GLY A 74 -25.12 -6.08 3.88
CA GLY A 74 -25.96 -5.77 2.72
C GLY A 74 -25.48 -4.61 1.84
N ASP A 75 -24.24 -4.13 1.99
CA ASP A 75 -23.68 -3.08 1.14
C ASP A 75 -23.82 -3.38 -0.36
N HIS A 76 -24.08 -2.34 -1.15
CA HIS A 76 -24.27 -2.46 -2.58
C HIS A 76 -23.70 -1.26 -3.34
N ASN A 77 -23.23 -1.52 -4.56
CA ASN A 77 -22.76 -0.46 -5.45
C ASN A 77 -23.86 0.55 -5.79
N LEU A 78 -23.61 1.84 -5.57
CA LEU A 78 -24.54 2.94 -5.89
C LEU A 78 -24.79 3.11 -7.39
N ARG A 79 -23.85 2.69 -8.25
CA ARG A 79 -23.95 2.73 -9.72
C ARG A 79 -24.39 4.09 -10.28
N VAL A 80 -23.86 5.19 -9.71
CA VAL A 80 -24.14 6.55 -10.19
C VAL A 80 -23.68 6.67 -11.66
N PRO A 81 -24.56 7.04 -12.60
CA PRO A 81 -24.18 7.21 -14.00
C PRO A 81 -23.10 8.28 -14.14
N TYR A 82 -22.10 8.04 -14.98
CA TYR A 82 -20.93 8.93 -15.09
C TYR A 82 -21.27 10.39 -15.40
N HIS A 83 -22.30 10.64 -16.21
CA HIS A 83 -22.77 12.00 -16.53
C HIS A 83 -23.44 12.73 -15.35
N LYS A 84 -23.70 12.03 -14.24
CA LYS A 84 -24.19 12.58 -12.98
C LYS A 84 -23.09 12.61 -11.91
N SER A 85 -21.88 12.17 -12.24
CA SER A 85 -20.81 12.06 -11.26
C SER A 85 -20.12 13.39 -11.01
N VAL A 86 -19.88 13.69 -9.75
CA VAL A 86 -18.98 14.73 -9.27
C VAL A 86 -17.94 14.04 -8.40
N ILE A 87 -16.70 13.99 -8.90
CA ILE A 87 -15.57 13.31 -8.25
C ILE A 87 -14.84 14.31 -7.36
N TYR A 88 -14.54 13.89 -6.14
CA TYR A 88 -13.74 14.63 -5.17
C TYR A 88 -12.44 13.88 -4.89
N GLU A 89 -11.32 14.37 -5.42
CA GLU A 89 -10.00 13.81 -5.13
C GLU A 89 -9.54 14.20 -3.73
N ALA A 90 -9.10 13.22 -2.93
CA ALA A 90 -8.67 13.45 -1.57
C ALA A 90 -7.58 12.47 -1.13
N HIS A 91 -6.56 12.98 -0.45
CA HIS A 91 -5.57 12.14 0.20
C HIS A 91 -6.11 11.62 1.54
N VAL A 92 -6.15 10.29 1.76
CA VAL A 92 -6.65 9.64 2.99
C VAL A 92 -6.15 10.33 4.28
N LYS A 93 -4.83 10.47 4.41
CA LYS A 93 -4.22 11.18 5.55
C LYS A 93 -4.64 12.66 5.62
N GLY A 94 -4.37 13.42 4.56
CA GLY A 94 -4.58 14.87 4.52
C GLY A 94 -6.02 15.30 4.77
N LEU A 95 -7.01 14.52 4.31
CA LEU A 95 -8.43 14.82 4.46
C LEU A 95 -8.85 14.98 5.93
N THR A 96 -8.24 14.20 6.83
CA THR A 96 -8.74 14.05 8.21
C THR A 96 -7.70 14.30 9.30
N GLN A 97 -6.41 14.44 8.96
CA GLN A 97 -5.31 14.59 9.92
C GLN A 97 -5.52 15.70 10.96
N LEU A 98 -6.13 16.81 10.56
CA LEU A 98 -6.37 17.99 11.40
C LEU A 98 -7.85 18.22 11.71
N HIS A 99 -8.72 17.24 11.43
CA HIS A 99 -10.16 17.40 11.62
C HIS A 99 -10.52 17.34 13.11
N PRO A 100 -11.05 18.42 13.71
CA PRO A 100 -11.22 18.52 15.16
C PRO A 100 -12.26 17.53 15.72
N GLU A 101 -13.30 17.22 14.94
CA GLU A 101 -14.40 16.34 15.35
C GLU A 101 -14.09 14.84 15.23
N ILE A 102 -12.94 14.46 14.68
CA ILE A 102 -12.51 13.06 14.57
C ILE A 102 -11.61 12.73 15.76
N PRO A 103 -11.83 11.59 16.45
CA PRO A 103 -10.92 11.10 17.49
C PRO A 103 -9.47 11.01 16.98
N GLU A 104 -8.51 11.40 17.82
CA GLU A 104 -7.11 11.57 17.41
C GLU A 104 -6.52 10.29 16.80
N GLU A 105 -6.88 9.14 17.34
CA GLU A 105 -6.44 7.81 16.89
C GLU A 105 -6.97 7.41 15.52
N GLN A 106 -8.03 8.06 15.03
CA GLN A 106 -8.63 7.80 13.71
C GLN A 106 -8.21 8.84 12.66
N ARG A 107 -7.63 9.98 13.07
CA ARG A 107 -7.22 11.04 12.16
C ARG A 107 -6.16 10.55 11.17
N GLY A 108 -6.39 10.85 9.89
CA GLY A 108 -5.50 10.48 8.81
C GLY A 108 -5.50 8.99 8.46
N THR A 109 -6.52 8.24 8.88
CA THR A 109 -6.70 6.81 8.60
C THR A 109 -7.94 6.55 7.73
N TYR A 110 -8.09 5.33 7.22
CA TYR A 110 -9.30 4.91 6.51
C TYR A 110 -10.57 5.05 7.37
N ALA A 111 -10.49 4.76 8.67
CA ALA A 111 -11.61 4.96 9.60
C ALA A 111 -11.99 6.44 9.74
N GLY A 112 -11.00 7.34 9.73
CA GLY A 112 -11.23 8.77 9.74
C GLY A 112 -11.99 9.24 8.50
N VAL A 113 -11.67 8.73 7.31
CA VAL A 113 -12.40 9.06 6.05
C VAL A 113 -13.88 8.67 6.14
N ALA A 114 -14.18 7.54 6.79
CA ALA A 114 -15.54 7.06 7.01
C ALA A 114 -16.22 7.64 8.26
N HIS A 115 -15.59 8.58 8.97
CA HIS A 115 -16.16 9.16 10.18
C HIS A 115 -17.45 9.96 9.86
N PRO A 116 -18.49 9.94 10.72
CA PRO A 116 -19.77 10.60 10.43
C PRO A 116 -19.66 12.10 10.09
N SER A 117 -18.71 12.82 10.69
CA SER A 117 -18.46 14.24 10.37
C SER A 117 -17.97 14.46 8.94
N VAL A 118 -17.11 13.57 8.43
CA VAL A 118 -16.57 13.62 7.07
C VAL A 118 -17.67 13.25 6.07
N ILE A 119 -18.43 12.18 6.35
CA ILE A 119 -19.57 11.78 5.52
C ILE A 119 -20.57 12.93 5.41
N ALA A 120 -20.94 13.58 6.53
CA ALA A 120 -21.85 14.72 6.53
C ALA A 120 -21.31 15.90 5.72
N HIS A 121 -20.01 16.18 5.81
CA HIS A 121 -19.36 17.20 5.01
C HIS A 121 -19.43 16.90 3.50
N LEU A 122 -19.08 15.68 3.09
CA LEU A 122 -19.09 15.25 1.68
C LEU A 122 -20.52 15.26 1.11
N GLN A 123 -21.50 14.80 1.89
CA GLN A 123 -22.92 14.88 1.53
C GLN A 123 -23.38 16.33 1.36
N LYS A 124 -22.99 17.23 2.27
CA LYS A 124 -23.31 18.66 2.17
C LYS A 124 -22.66 19.31 0.94
N LEU A 125 -21.45 18.89 0.58
CA LEU A 125 -20.77 19.36 -0.62
C LEU A 125 -21.46 18.89 -1.91
N GLY A 126 -22.22 17.79 -1.84
CA GLY A 126 -23.00 17.26 -2.96
C GLY A 126 -22.17 16.43 -3.94
N ILE A 127 -21.01 15.93 -3.51
CA ILE A 127 -20.17 15.03 -4.33
C ILE A 127 -20.80 13.65 -4.40
N THR A 128 -20.49 12.91 -5.46
CA THR A 128 -21.06 11.56 -5.67
C THR A 128 -20.04 10.44 -5.55
N ALA A 129 -18.75 10.76 -5.68
CA ALA A 129 -17.66 9.80 -5.58
C ALA A 129 -16.42 10.49 -4.99
N ILE A 130 -15.71 9.77 -4.13
CA ILE A 130 -14.39 10.16 -3.64
C ILE A 130 -13.32 9.34 -4.38
N GLU A 131 -12.26 10.01 -4.82
CA GLU A 131 -11.07 9.38 -5.40
C GLU A 131 -9.93 9.50 -4.38
N LEU A 132 -9.36 8.36 -3.97
CA LEU A 132 -8.40 8.24 -2.86
C LEU A 132 -7.00 7.89 -3.33
#